data_AF-A0A963QQ01-F1
#
_entry.id   AF-A0A963QQ01-F1
#
_cell.length_a   1.000
_cell.length_b   1.000
_cell.length_c   1.000
_cell.angle_alpha   90.00
_cell.angle_beta   90.00
_cell.angle_gamma   90.00
#
_symmetry.space_group_name_H-M   'P 1'
#
loop_
_entity.id
_entity.type
_entity.pdbx_description
1 polymer ?
#
loop_
_entity_poly.entity_id
_entity_poly.type
_entity_poly.pdbx_seq_one_letter_code
_entity_poly.pdbx_strand_id
1 'polypeptide(L)'
;MRALMKARGVTQKDIKEATGKDARTVSRWMSGGNIPKDRDLRIIGQLLSCEPVAFYTNFVDVPDGRVPIYASVSVASYNAFEVMGLRYAVTQRDIIEIAPVLFSILAGHALRVPEQDLDAWRAAKKAGLNVHIGGNAEEAEGFDLDQRAADQRKCFGIAADPRDAAPRNLFAVALRRLCQDLKGIVDATSMYEPDAGTPLKAVGFNADPEILSLLAEEDAKRVSDFTTGRLRLPARETLERFGMRAVVEEVLRQENARDAKLAEQRQESLRKLSAWQAAYATDNPELDEEYQVLAARYFEPEGHVAEGLSAEERDAVYADTFNAKRALKEGCSPYYFHLFGKPDPAEEAQAKQVARLLELERHRQASKRAFDKGAE
;
A
#
# COMPACT_ATOMS: atom_id res chain seq x y z
N MET A 1 41.84 -10.65 15.03
CA MET A 1 42.21 -11.06 16.40
C MET A 1 43.65 -10.68 16.80
N ARG A 2 44.72 -11.24 16.19
CA ARG A 2 46.13 -10.98 16.62
C ARG A 2 46.53 -9.49 16.63
N ALA A 3 46.07 -8.71 15.66
CA ALA A 3 46.32 -7.27 15.62
C ALA A 3 45.67 -6.53 16.80
N LEU A 4 44.45 -6.92 17.17
CA LEU A 4 43.73 -6.35 18.32
C LEU A 4 44.38 -6.73 19.65
N MET A 5 44.85 -7.97 19.78
CA MET A 5 45.64 -8.41 20.94
C MET A 5 46.88 -7.54 21.15
N LYS A 6 47.65 -7.29 20.07
CA LYS A 6 48.83 -6.43 20.11
C LYS A 6 48.48 -5.00 20.51
N ALA A 7 47.39 -4.45 19.97
CA ALA A 7 46.94 -3.11 20.28
C ALA A 7 46.45 -2.94 21.73
N ARG A 8 45.93 -4.01 22.33
CA ARG A 8 45.36 -4.02 23.69
C ARG A 8 46.27 -4.62 24.76
N GLY A 9 47.48 -5.05 24.39
CA GLY A 9 48.42 -5.68 25.33
C GLY A 9 47.98 -7.05 25.85
N VAL A 10 47.03 -7.72 25.17
CA VAL A 10 46.48 -9.02 25.59
C VAL A 10 47.29 -10.16 24.98
N THR A 11 47.71 -11.11 25.80
CA THR A 11 48.51 -12.27 25.39
C THR A 11 47.65 -13.53 25.22
N GLN A 12 48.21 -14.58 24.59
CA GLN A 12 47.53 -15.88 24.52
C GLN A 12 47.34 -16.51 25.90
N LYS A 13 48.21 -16.19 26.86
CA LYS A 13 48.09 -16.64 28.26
C LYS A 13 46.85 -16.06 28.92
N ASP A 14 46.57 -14.77 28.70
CA ASP A 14 45.41 -14.10 29.28
C ASP A 14 44.09 -14.68 28.73
N ILE A 15 44.05 -14.97 27.43
CA ILE A 15 42.91 -15.64 26.79
C ILE A 15 42.74 -17.07 27.33
N LYS A 16 43.85 -17.80 27.51
CA LYS A 16 43.84 -19.15 28.10
C LYS A 16 43.26 -19.13 29.51
N GLU A 17 43.71 -18.20 30.35
CA GLU A 17 43.25 -18.05 31.74
C GLU A 17 41.78 -17.64 31.80
N ALA A 18 41.33 -16.69 30.98
CA ALA A 18 39.94 -16.23 30.98
C ALA A 18 38.94 -17.24 30.42
N THR A 19 39.34 -18.03 29.40
CA THR A 19 38.46 -19.02 28.77
C THR A 19 38.55 -20.42 29.40
N GLY A 20 39.54 -20.64 30.28
CA GLY A 20 39.81 -21.94 30.91
C GLY A 20 40.22 -23.03 29.92
N LYS A 21 40.70 -22.67 28.72
CA LYS A 21 41.14 -23.62 27.70
C LYS A 21 42.64 -23.92 27.81
N ASP A 22 43.09 -24.98 27.15
CA ASP A 22 44.52 -25.27 27.04
C ASP A 22 45.21 -24.39 25.97
N ALA A 23 46.54 -24.27 26.08
CA ALA A 23 47.33 -23.42 25.19
C ALA A 23 47.30 -23.87 23.71
N ARG A 24 47.14 -25.17 23.46
CA ARG A 24 47.07 -25.71 22.09
C ARG A 24 45.74 -25.32 21.43
N THR A 25 44.64 -25.33 22.19
CA THR A 25 43.32 -24.88 21.75
C THR A 25 43.33 -23.39 21.42
N VAL A 26 43.87 -22.55 22.30
CA VAL A 26 44.00 -21.09 22.04
C VAL A 26 44.88 -20.83 20.81
N SER A 27 46.01 -21.56 20.66
CA SER A 27 46.87 -21.43 19.49
C SER A 27 46.15 -21.81 18.19
N ARG A 28 45.27 -22.82 18.20
CA ARG A 28 44.47 -23.22 17.03
C ARG A 28 43.43 -22.17 16.64
N TRP A 29 42.85 -21.48 17.62
CA TRP A 29 41.97 -20.33 17.35
C TRP A 29 42.72 -19.21 16.64
N MET A 30 43.94 -18.91 17.09
CA MET A 30 44.78 -17.87 16.51
C MET A 30 45.31 -18.22 15.11
N SER A 31 45.36 -19.50 14.75
CA SER A 31 45.80 -19.98 13.44
C SER A 31 44.64 -20.27 12.49
N GLY A 32 43.38 -20.06 12.92
CA GLY A 32 42.18 -20.36 12.13
C GLY A 32 41.88 -21.85 11.95
N GLY A 33 42.56 -22.73 12.69
CA GLY A 33 42.38 -24.18 12.56
C GLY A 33 41.19 -24.75 13.33
N ASN A 34 40.65 -23.98 14.30
CA ASN A 34 39.42 -24.29 15.01
C ASN A 34 38.74 -22.96 15.42
N ILE A 35 37.43 -22.92 15.47
CA ILE A 35 36.66 -21.72 15.80
C ILE A 35 36.28 -21.77 17.29
N PRO A 36 36.47 -20.68 18.08
CA PRO A 36 35.99 -20.62 19.46
C PRO A 36 34.45 -20.67 19.51
N LYS A 37 33.89 -21.23 20.59
CA LYS A 37 32.43 -21.19 20.80
C LYS A 37 31.98 -19.77 21.18
N ASP A 38 30.70 -19.44 21.01
CA ASP A 38 30.15 -18.10 21.28
C ASP A 38 30.47 -17.58 22.69
N ARG A 39 30.42 -18.45 23.70
CA ARG A 39 30.84 -18.11 25.06
C ARG A 39 32.30 -17.64 25.12
N ASP A 40 33.20 -18.37 24.46
CA ASP A 40 34.63 -18.05 24.43
C ASP A 40 34.86 -16.77 23.61
N LEU A 41 34.13 -16.56 22.52
CA LEU A 41 34.15 -15.33 21.72
C LEU A 41 33.74 -14.10 22.56
N ARG A 42 32.71 -14.20 23.40
CA ARG A 42 32.31 -13.11 24.32
C ARG A 42 33.39 -12.80 25.36
N ILE A 43 34.00 -13.83 25.96
CA ILE A 43 35.09 -13.66 26.94
C ILE A 43 36.31 -12.98 26.28
N ILE A 44 36.64 -13.39 25.06
CA ILE A 44 37.71 -12.76 24.28
C ILE A 44 37.36 -11.30 23.95
N GLY A 45 36.10 -11.00 23.59
CA GLY A 45 35.65 -9.64 23.33
C GLY A 45 35.78 -8.72 24.55
N GLN A 46 35.42 -9.23 25.73
CA GLN A 46 35.62 -8.53 27.00
C GLN A 46 37.11 -8.23 27.25
N LEU A 47 37.99 -9.22 27.09
CA LEU A 47 39.43 -9.03 27.24
C LEU A 47 40.00 -8.00 26.25
N LEU A 48 39.53 -8.02 25.00
CA LEU A 48 39.98 -7.11 23.96
C LEU A 48 39.27 -5.76 23.98
N SER A 49 38.32 -5.55 24.91
CA SER A 49 37.46 -4.37 24.99
C SER A 49 36.83 -4.02 23.64
N CYS A 50 36.28 -5.03 22.96
CA CYS A 50 35.60 -4.88 21.68
C CYS A 50 34.52 -5.95 21.48
N GLU A 51 33.58 -5.66 20.59
CA GLU A 51 32.56 -6.63 20.21
C GLU A 51 33.16 -7.83 19.46
N PRO A 52 32.65 -9.07 19.63
CA PRO A 52 33.19 -10.24 18.96
C PRO A 52 33.25 -10.13 17.43
N VAL A 53 32.30 -9.39 16.82
CA VAL A 53 32.29 -9.10 15.38
C VAL A 53 33.56 -8.37 14.90
N ALA A 54 34.24 -7.60 15.77
CA ALA A 54 35.46 -6.87 15.44
C ALA A 54 36.67 -7.79 15.19
N PHE A 55 36.62 -9.04 15.64
CA PHE A 55 37.68 -10.03 15.39
C PHE A 55 37.19 -11.36 14.83
N TYR A 56 35.87 -11.53 14.71
CA TYR A 56 35.23 -12.70 14.13
C TYR A 56 33.95 -12.29 13.38
N THR A 57 34.07 -12.12 12.06
CA THR A 57 33.03 -11.53 11.19
C THR A 57 31.72 -12.32 11.13
N ASN A 58 31.72 -13.60 11.52
CA ASN A 58 30.55 -14.47 11.48
C ASN A 58 29.86 -14.61 12.85
N PHE A 59 30.21 -13.78 13.84
CA PHE A 59 29.51 -13.80 15.12
C PHE A 59 28.12 -13.18 14.96
N VAL A 60 27.07 -13.95 15.24
CA VAL A 60 25.69 -13.46 15.34
C VAL A 60 25.25 -13.65 16.78
N ASP A 61 25.11 -12.54 17.52
CA ASP A 61 24.58 -12.58 18.88
C ASP A 61 23.06 -12.81 18.82
N VAL A 62 22.56 -13.91 19.40
CA VAL A 62 21.12 -14.11 19.64
C VAL A 62 20.93 -14.45 21.13
N PRO A 63 20.98 -13.45 22.03
CA PRO A 63 21.06 -13.68 23.47
C PRO A 63 19.90 -14.51 24.05
N ASP A 64 18.72 -14.51 23.41
CA ASP A 64 17.49 -15.11 23.93
C ASP A 64 16.70 -15.95 22.90
N GLY A 65 17.34 -16.35 21.79
CA GLY A 65 16.62 -16.99 20.66
C GLY A 65 15.59 -16.09 19.96
N ARG A 66 15.57 -14.79 20.29
CA ARG A 66 14.67 -13.78 19.71
C ARG A 66 15.46 -12.89 18.76
N VAL A 67 14.92 -12.70 17.56
CA VAL A 67 15.47 -11.78 16.55
C VAL A 67 14.51 -10.60 16.43
N PRO A 68 14.94 -9.36 16.68
CA PRO A 68 14.08 -8.21 16.50
C PRO A 68 13.79 -7.99 15.01
N ILE A 69 12.52 -7.83 14.66
CA ILE A 69 12.08 -7.40 13.33
C ILE A 69 11.58 -5.97 13.47
N TYR A 70 12.29 -5.04 12.83
CA TYR A 70 11.90 -3.62 12.80
C TYR A 70 11.19 -3.35 11.48
N ALA A 71 9.90 -3.04 11.56
CA ALA A 71 9.11 -2.58 10.43
C ALA A 71 8.13 -1.50 10.90
N SER A 72 8.02 -0.41 10.15
CA SER A 72 6.89 0.51 10.27
C SER A 72 5.69 -0.10 9.55
N VAL A 73 4.53 -0.06 10.20
CA VAL A 73 3.26 -0.56 9.62
C VAL A 73 2.31 0.60 9.38
N SER A 74 1.37 0.40 8.46
CA SER A 74 0.32 1.39 8.19
C SER A 74 -0.62 1.56 9.41
N VAL A 75 -1.30 2.70 9.49
CA VAL A 75 -2.33 2.92 10.52
C VAL A 75 -3.47 1.91 10.37
N ALA A 76 -3.86 1.53 9.15
CA ALA A 76 -4.84 0.47 8.90
C ALA A 76 -4.41 -0.87 9.53
N SER A 77 -3.14 -1.26 9.33
CA SER A 77 -2.58 -2.46 9.94
C SER A 77 -2.53 -2.37 11.47
N TYR A 78 -2.16 -1.20 12.00
CA TYR A 78 -2.18 -0.93 13.44
C TYR A 78 -3.60 -1.12 14.00
N ASN A 79 -4.61 -0.51 13.38
CA ASN A 79 -5.99 -0.63 13.82
C ASN A 79 -6.48 -2.08 13.79
N ALA A 80 -6.12 -2.84 12.74
CA ALA A 80 -6.44 -4.26 12.66
C ALA A 80 -5.80 -5.06 13.81
N PHE A 81 -4.56 -4.75 14.21
CA PHE A 81 -3.94 -5.38 15.38
C PHE A 81 -4.70 -5.09 16.68
N GLU A 82 -5.10 -3.84 16.91
CA GLU A 82 -5.83 -3.46 18.13
C GLU A 82 -7.20 -4.16 18.19
N VAL A 83 -7.93 -4.21 17.07
CA VAL A 83 -9.23 -4.90 16.96
C VAL A 83 -9.08 -6.41 17.18
N MET A 84 -8.11 -7.06 16.54
CA MET A 84 -7.84 -8.49 16.76
C MET A 84 -7.44 -8.78 18.21
N GLY A 85 -6.69 -7.87 18.85
CA GLY A 85 -6.33 -7.99 20.25
C GLY A 85 -7.56 -7.96 21.17
N LEU A 86 -8.53 -7.09 20.90
CA LEU A 86 -9.80 -7.05 21.62
C LEU A 86 -10.64 -8.32 21.40
N ARG A 87 -10.77 -8.78 20.14
CA ARG A 87 -11.64 -9.92 19.80
C ARG A 87 -11.09 -11.26 20.27
N TYR A 88 -9.79 -11.49 20.06
CA TYR A 88 -9.18 -12.82 20.21
C TYR A 88 -8.20 -12.89 21.38
N ALA A 89 -8.06 -11.83 22.17
CA ALA A 89 -7.15 -11.74 23.32
C ALA A 89 -5.67 -12.03 22.97
N VAL A 90 -5.27 -11.73 21.73
CA VAL A 90 -3.90 -11.91 21.23
C VAL A 90 -3.08 -10.63 21.33
N THR A 91 -1.76 -10.76 21.39
CA THR A 91 -0.83 -9.62 21.29
C THR A 91 -0.39 -9.40 19.84
N GLN A 92 0.14 -8.22 19.54
CA GLN A 92 0.80 -7.95 18.25
C GLN A 92 1.91 -8.96 17.96
N ARG A 93 2.64 -9.39 18.99
CA ARG A 93 3.70 -10.40 18.87
C ARG A 93 3.13 -11.74 18.42
N ASP A 94 2.04 -12.22 19.03
CA ASP A 94 1.44 -13.51 18.67
C ASP A 94 1.00 -13.51 17.19
N ILE A 95 0.45 -12.39 16.73
CA ILE A 95 0.04 -12.21 15.33
C ILE A 95 1.26 -12.21 14.39
N ILE A 96 2.34 -11.51 14.76
CA ILE A 96 3.58 -11.46 13.97
C ILE A 96 4.26 -12.84 13.91
N GLU A 97 4.28 -13.60 15.01
CA GLU A 97 4.89 -14.92 15.05
C GLU A 97 4.16 -15.93 14.15
N ILE A 98 2.82 -15.84 14.04
CA ILE A 98 2.04 -16.71 13.14
C ILE A 98 1.96 -16.20 11.69
N ALA A 99 2.27 -14.92 11.44
CA ALA A 99 2.15 -14.30 10.12
C ALA A 99 2.85 -15.07 8.98
N PRO A 100 4.07 -15.65 9.13
CA PRO A 100 4.71 -16.44 8.07
C PRO A 100 3.91 -17.70 7.69
N VAL A 101 3.24 -18.32 8.65
CA VAL A 101 2.40 -19.51 8.42
C VAL A 101 1.14 -19.11 7.67
N LEU A 102 0.42 -18.07 8.13
CA LEU A 102 -0.78 -17.57 7.47
C LEU A 102 -0.48 -17.08 6.05
N PHE A 103 0.64 -16.37 5.87
CA PHE A 103 1.08 -15.91 4.55
C PHE A 103 1.36 -17.09 3.61
N SER A 104 2.04 -18.13 4.09
CA SER A 104 2.35 -19.32 3.28
C SER A 104 1.10 -20.08 2.85
N ILE A 105 0.09 -20.19 3.73
CA ILE A 105 -1.21 -20.79 3.41
C ILE A 105 -1.90 -19.98 2.30
N LEU A 106 -2.02 -18.66 2.49
CA LEU A 106 -2.69 -17.79 1.53
C LEU A 106 -1.94 -17.73 0.19
N ALA A 107 -0.60 -17.69 0.22
CA ALA A 107 0.22 -17.80 -0.99
C ALA A 107 -0.02 -19.14 -1.71
N GLY A 108 -0.19 -20.24 -0.96
CA GLY A 108 -0.58 -21.53 -1.52
C GLY A 108 -1.93 -21.49 -2.24
N HIS A 109 -2.94 -20.84 -1.64
CA HIS A 109 -4.23 -20.62 -2.30
C HIS A 109 -4.11 -19.72 -3.55
N ALA A 110 -3.30 -18.66 -3.48
CA ALA A 110 -3.04 -17.74 -4.58
C ALA A 110 -2.48 -18.48 -5.81
N LEU A 111 -1.49 -19.36 -5.62
CA LEU A 111 -0.89 -20.12 -6.72
C LEU A 111 -1.87 -21.14 -7.35
N ARG A 112 -2.98 -21.45 -6.68
CA ARG A 112 -4.03 -22.35 -7.19
C ARG A 112 -5.19 -21.62 -7.86
N VAL A 113 -5.23 -20.29 -7.83
CA VAL A 113 -6.30 -19.50 -8.47
C VAL A 113 -6.50 -19.88 -9.95
N PRO A 114 -5.46 -19.99 -10.80
CA PRO A 114 -5.64 -20.35 -12.20
C PRO A 114 -6.22 -21.76 -12.41
N GLU A 115 -5.77 -22.73 -11.60
CA GLU A 115 -6.29 -24.10 -11.59
C GLU A 115 -7.78 -24.12 -11.24
N GLN A 116 -8.16 -23.40 -10.18
CA GLN A 116 -9.56 -23.29 -9.75
C GLN A 116 -10.46 -22.67 -10.83
N ASP A 117 -9.95 -21.65 -11.54
CA ASP A 117 -10.70 -20.98 -12.61
C ASP A 117 -10.92 -21.89 -13.81
N LEU A 118 -9.89 -22.68 -14.18
CA LEU A 118 -10.03 -23.70 -15.21
C LEU A 118 -11.05 -24.75 -14.84
N ASP A 119 -11.04 -25.22 -13.59
CA ASP A 119 -11.99 -26.22 -13.12
C ASP A 119 -13.42 -25.67 -13.08
N ALA A 120 -13.62 -24.43 -12.61
CA ALA A 120 -14.91 -23.76 -12.64
C ALA A 120 -15.42 -23.57 -14.08
N TRP A 121 -14.56 -23.14 -14.99
CA TRP A 121 -14.89 -22.97 -16.41
C TRP A 121 -15.25 -24.29 -17.09
N ARG A 122 -14.47 -25.36 -16.84
CA ARG A 122 -14.77 -26.71 -17.34
C ARG A 122 -16.12 -27.21 -16.83
N ALA A 123 -16.41 -27.00 -15.55
CA ALA A 123 -17.69 -27.38 -14.95
C ALA A 123 -18.86 -26.61 -15.58
N ALA A 124 -18.73 -25.30 -15.78
CA ALA A 124 -19.74 -24.47 -16.42
C ALA A 124 -19.99 -24.88 -17.88
N LYS A 125 -18.93 -25.14 -18.66
CA LYS A 125 -19.07 -25.69 -20.02
C LYS A 125 -19.77 -27.03 -20.06
N LYS A 126 -19.46 -27.93 -19.11
CA LYS A 126 -20.14 -29.23 -18.99
C LYS A 126 -21.63 -29.06 -18.67
N ALA A 127 -22.01 -27.99 -17.97
CA ALA A 127 -23.41 -27.62 -17.71
C ALA A 127 -24.09 -26.87 -18.88
N GLY A 128 -23.40 -26.65 -20.00
CA GLY A 128 -23.94 -25.96 -21.17
C GLY A 128 -23.95 -24.42 -21.05
N LEU A 129 -23.26 -23.86 -20.06
CA LEU A 129 -23.16 -22.42 -19.88
C LEU A 129 -22.01 -21.85 -20.72
N ASN A 130 -22.25 -20.72 -21.37
CA ASN A 130 -21.21 -19.97 -22.07
C ASN A 130 -20.62 -18.93 -21.12
N VAL A 131 -19.47 -19.25 -20.52
CA VAL A 131 -18.76 -18.38 -19.57
C VAL A 131 -17.29 -18.18 -19.99
N HIS A 132 -16.73 -17.03 -19.63
CA HIS A 132 -15.31 -16.74 -19.79
C HIS A 132 -14.51 -17.38 -18.65
N ILE A 133 -13.24 -17.71 -18.91
CA ILE A 133 -12.29 -18.07 -17.85
C ILE A 133 -12.04 -16.82 -16.99
N GLY A 134 -11.93 -16.98 -15.67
CA GLY A 134 -11.87 -15.86 -14.71
C GLY A 134 -13.23 -15.22 -14.41
N GLY A 135 -14.15 -15.22 -15.38
CA GLY A 135 -15.56 -14.82 -15.19
C GLY A 135 -15.99 -13.67 -16.11
N ASN A 136 -15.06 -12.95 -16.72
CA ASN A 136 -15.31 -11.90 -17.71
C ASN A 136 -14.23 -11.91 -18.82
N ALA A 137 -14.40 -11.04 -19.84
CA ALA A 137 -13.50 -10.99 -20.99
C ALA A 137 -12.10 -10.49 -20.64
N GLU A 138 -11.99 -9.46 -19.79
CA GLU A 138 -10.70 -8.87 -19.39
C GLU A 138 -9.83 -9.88 -18.61
N GLU A 139 -10.44 -10.61 -17.67
CA GLU A 139 -9.75 -11.65 -16.91
C GLU A 139 -9.31 -12.84 -17.78
N ALA A 140 -10.07 -13.14 -18.83
CA ALA A 140 -9.69 -14.18 -19.79
C ALA A 140 -8.45 -13.78 -20.60
N GLU A 141 -8.27 -12.50 -20.91
CA GLU A 141 -7.08 -11.97 -21.60
C GLU A 141 -5.82 -12.02 -20.71
N GLY A 142 -5.99 -11.86 -19.39
CA GLY A 142 -4.91 -11.97 -18.40
C GLY A 142 -4.52 -13.41 -17.99
N PHE A 143 -5.31 -14.42 -18.36
CA PHE A 143 -5.22 -15.76 -17.78
C PHE A 143 -3.86 -16.47 -18.02
N ASP A 144 -3.26 -16.30 -19.19
CA ASP A 144 -1.95 -16.90 -19.50
C ASP A 144 -0.84 -16.33 -18.58
N LEU A 145 -0.94 -15.06 -18.19
CA LEU A 145 -0.03 -14.43 -17.25
C LEU A 145 -0.24 -14.96 -15.83
N ASP A 146 -1.48 -15.20 -15.43
CA ASP A 146 -1.83 -15.79 -14.15
C ASP A 146 -1.27 -17.22 -14.02
N GLN A 147 -1.43 -18.04 -15.06
CA GLN A 147 -0.86 -19.40 -15.11
C GLN A 147 0.67 -19.37 -15.01
N ARG A 148 1.31 -18.48 -15.79
CA ARG A 148 2.76 -18.29 -15.73
C ARG A 148 3.25 -17.79 -14.38
N ALA A 149 2.47 -16.93 -13.71
CA ALA A 149 2.78 -16.46 -12.36
C ALA A 149 2.74 -17.62 -11.35
N ALA A 150 1.73 -18.49 -11.44
CA ALA A 150 1.62 -19.69 -10.62
C ALA A 150 2.82 -20.64 -10.81
N ASP A 151 3.17 -20.95 -12.06
CA ASP A 151 4.30 -21.83 -12.40
C ASP A 151 5.64 -21.27 -11.88
N GLN A 152 5.80 -19.93 -11.89
CA GLN A 152 6.96 -19.23 -11.36
C GLN A 152 6.91 -18.96 -9.85
N ARG A 153 5.88 -19.43 -9.14
CA ARG A 153 5.65 -19.16 -7.71
C ARG A 153 5.53 -17.68 -7.34
N LYS A 154 5.08 -16.83 -8.28
CA LYS A 154 4.81 -15.41 -8.06
C LYS A 154 3.39 -15.23 -7.55
N CYS A 155 3.20 -15.40 -6.24
CA CYS A 155 1.86 -15.38 -5.63
C CYS A 155 1.11 -14.03 -5.75
N PHE A 156 1.78 -12.91 -6.04
CA PHE A 156 1.13 -11.63 -6.32
C PHE A 156 0.79 -11.42 -7.80
N GLY A 157 1.15 -12.34 -8.71
CA GLY A 157 0.97 -12.18 -10.16
C GLY A 157 2.20 -11.62 -10.89
N ILE A 158 2.05 -11.40 -12.20
CA ILE A 158 3.05 -10.79 -13.08
C ILE A 158 2.43 -9.54 -13.69
N ALA A 159 3.04 -8.38 -13.47
CA ALA A 159 2.61 -7.12 -14.09
C ALA A 159 2.69 -7.19 -15.63
N ALA A 160 1.75 -6.50 -16.29
CA ALA A 160 1.75 -6.27 -17.73
C ALA A 160 1.31 -4.83 -18.02
N ASP A 161 1.60 -4.33 -19.22
CA ASP A 161 0.98 -3.11 -19.71
C ASP A 161 -0.53 -3.36 -19.87
N PRO A 162 -1.42 -2.51 -19.33
CA PRO A 162 -2.87 -2.66 -19.47
C PRO A 162 -3.35 -2.73 -20.93
N ARG A 163 -2.54 -2.27 -21.89
CA ARG A 163 -2.83 -2.41 -23.33
C ARG A 163 -2.59 -3.81 -23.87
N ASP A 164 -1.75 -4.58 -23.20
CA ASP A 164 -1.31 -5.92 -23.64
C ASP A 164 -2.10 -7.03 -22.95
N ALA A 165 -2.40 -6.87 -21.64
CA ALA A 165 -3.19 -7.80 -20.86
C ALA A 165 -3.63 -7.19 -19.51
N ALA A 166 -4.68 -7.76 -18.90
CA ALA A 166 -5.15 -7.43 -17.56
C ALA A 166 -4.90 -8.58 -16.55
N PRO A 167 -3.64 -8.86 -16.16
CA PRO A 167 -3.33 -9.90 -15.18
C PRO A 167 -3.86 -9.55 -13.78
N ARG A 168 -4.19 -10.56 -12.98
CA ARG A 168 -4.76 -10.37 -11.65
C ARG A 168 -3.69 -10.49 -10.56
N ASN A 169 -3.95 -9.85 -9.44
CA ASN A 169 -3.20 -10.12 -8.22
C ASN A 169 -3.73 -11.39 -7.55
N LEU A 170 -3.07 -12.52 -7.81
CA LEU A 170 -3.54 -13.84 -7.36
C LEU A 170 -3.72 -13.91 -5.83
N PHE A 171 -2.90 -13.17 -5.07
CA PHE A 171 -3.00 -13.11 -3.60
C PHE A 171 -4.28 -12.40 -3.15
N ALA A 172 -4.63 -11.28 -3.80
CA ALA A 172 -5.87 -10.57 -3.54
C ALA A 172 -7.11 -11.39 -3.91
N VAL A 173 -7.08 -12.07 -5.07
CA VAL A 173 -8.16 -12.97 -5.51
C VAL A 173 -8.37 -14.10 -4.51
N ALA A 174 -7.30 -14.78 -4.08
CA ALA A 174 -7.39 -15.84 -3.09
C ALA A 174 -7.91 -15.36 -1.74
N LEU A 175 -7.46 -14.18 -1.27
CA LEU A 175 -7.95 -13.60 -0.02
C LEU A 175 -9.45 -13.34 -0.09
N ARG A 176 -9.93 -12.74 -1.18
CA ARG A 176 -11.37 -12.46 -1.38
C ARG A 176 -12.19 -13.73 -1.39
N ARG A 177 -11.75 -14.78 -2.10
CA ARG A 177 -12.44 -16.09 -2.12
C ARG A 177 -12.56 -16.68 -0.71
N LEU A 178 -11.48 -16.62 0.08
CA LEU A 178 -11.51 -17.11 1.46
C LEU A 178 -12.41 -16.24 2.37
N CYS A 179 -12.46 -14.93 2.14
CA CYS A 179 -13.31 -14.03 2.92
C CYS A 179 -14.81 -14.18 2.58
N GLN A 180 -15.16 -14.66 1.38
CA GLN A 180 -16.57 -14.90 1.01
C GLN A 180 -17.24 -15.91 1.96
N ASP A 181 -16.51 -16.95 2.37
CA ASP A 181 -16.99 -17.96 3.31
C ASP A 181 -17.06 -17.45 4.76
N LEU A 182 -16.46 -16.29 5.05
CA LEU A 182 -16.38 -15.67 6.38
C LEU A 182 -17.20 -14.38 6.50
N LYS A 183 -18.18 -14.20 5.59
CA LYS A 183 -19.00 -12.99 5.53
C LYS A 183 -19.65 -12.69 6.89
N GLY A 184 -19.46 -11.46 7.37
CA GLY A 184 -19.97 -10.98 8.66
C GLY A 184 -18.99 -11.17 9.83
N ILE A 185 -17.93 -11.96 9.67
CA ILE A 185 -16.84 -12.09 10.64
C ILE A 185 -15.68 -11.17 10.26
N VAL A 186 -15.33 -11.18 8.96
CA VAL A 186 -14.38 -10.25 8.35
C VAL A 186 -15.02 -9.65 7.10
N ASP A 187 -14.53 -8.50 6.66
CA ASP A 187 -14.98 -7.87 5.42
C ASP A 187 -13.80 -7.32 4.61
N ALA A 188 -13.64 -7.83 3.39
CA ALA A 188 -12.63 -7.43 2.42
C ALA A 188 -13.24 -6.65 1.24
N THR A 189 -14.51 -6.28 1.30
CA THR A 189 -15.24 -5.65 0.19
C THR A 189 -14.67 -4.27 -0.15
N SER A 190 -14.26 -3.50 0.85
CA SER A 190 -13.63 -2.19 0.67
C SER A 190 -12.11 -2.26 0.49
N MET A 191 -11.54 -3.45 0.44
CA MET A 191 -10.11 -3.65 0.33
C MET A 191 -9.63 -3.34 -1.09
N TYR A 192 -8.64 -2.46 -1.20
CA TYR A 192 -8.04 -2.10 -2.48
C TYR A 192 -7.39 -3.33 -3.12
N GLU A 193 -7.69 -3.57 -4.41
CA GLU A 193 -7.03 -4.60 -5.19
C GLU A 193 -5.81 -4.00 -5.89
N PRO A 194 -4.59 -4.38 -5.49
CA PRO A 194 -3.39 -3.93 -6.16
C PRO A 194 -3.25 -4.62 -7.51
N ASP A 195 -2.50 -3.97 -8.42
CA ASP A 195 -2.11 -4.58 -9.69
C ASP A 195 -1.32 -5.88 -9.48
N ALA A 196 -1.30 -6.72 -10.51
CA ALA A 196 -0.46 -7.92 -10.52
C ALA A 196 1.02 -7.58 -10.25
N GLY A 197 1.65 -8.37 -9.38
CA GLY A 197 3.04 -8.21 -8.95
C GLY A 197 3.22 -7.23 -7.79
N THR A 198 2.21 -6.46 -7.40
CA THR A 198 2.27 -5.54 -6.28
C THR A 198 1.86 -6.23 -4.96
N PRO A 199 2.64 -6.11 -3.87
CA PRO A 199 2.25 -6.67 -2.57
C PRO A 199 0.94 -6.08 -2.02
N LEU A 200 0.13 -6.93 -1.42
CA LEU A 200 -1.14 -6.56 -0.80
C LEU A 200 -0.91 -5.81 0.53
N LYS A 201 -1.74 -4.79 0.79
CA LYS A 201 -1.75 -4.00 2.04
C LYS A 201 -3.09 -4.17 2.74
N ALA A 202 -3.14 -3.92 4.05
CA ALA A 202 -4.36 -4.03 4.86
C ALA A 202 -5.39 -2.92 4.63
N VAL A 203 -5.13 -1.98 3.73
CA VAL A 203 -5.99 -0.80 3.50
C VAL A 203 -7.37 -1.25 3.00
N GLY A 204 -8.41 -0.90 3.75
CA GLY A 204 -9.80 -1.25 3.48
C GLY A 204 -10.22 -2.63 3.97
N PHE A 205 -9.33 -3.41 4.59
CA PHE A 205 -9.69 -4.67 5.24
C PHE A 205 -10.29 -4.41 6.62
N ASN A 206 -11.47 -4.96 6.87
CA ASN A 206 -12.17 -4.90 8.14
C ASN A 206 -12.02 -6.25 8.86
N ALA A 207 -11.19 -6.27 9.90
CA ALA A 207 -10.87 -7.47 10.66
C ALA A 207 -11.99 -7.92 11.61
N ASP A 208 -12.94 -7.04 11.94
CA ASP A 208 -14.12 -7.35 12.76
C ASP A 208 -15.20 -6.25 12.54
N PRO A 209 -16.17 -6.47 11.63
CA PRO A 209 -17.18 -5.46 11.30
C PRO A 209 -18.06 -5.07 12.50
N GLU A 210 -18.31 -6.00 13.41
CA GLU A 210 -19.13 -5.78 14.60
C GLU A 210 -18.43 -4.81 15.57
N ILE A 211 -17.18 -5.12 15.95
CA ILE A 211 -16.39 -4.28 16.85
C ILE A 211 -16.14 -2.91 16.23
N LEU A 212 -15.76 -2.84 14.95
CA LEU A 212 -15.48 -1.56 14.32
C LEU A 212 -16.75 -0.70 14.18
N SER A 213 -17.91 -1.29 13.88
CA SER A 213 -19.18 -0.56 13.87
C SER A 213 -19.51 0.00 15.25
N LEU A 214 -19.32 -0.79 16.31
CA LEU A 214 -19.52 -0.33 17.68
C LEU A 214 -18.56 0.84 18.02
N LEU A 215 -17.26 0.68 17.75
CA LEU A 215 -16.24 1.71 17.97
C LEU A 215 -16.49 3.00 17.18
N ALA A 216 -17.13 2.88 16.02
CA ALA A 216 -17.50 3.99 15.16
C ALA A 216 -18.86 4.61 15.49
N GLU A 217 -19.58 4.14 16.52
CA GLU A 217 -20.97 4.54 16.81
C GLU A 217 -21.90 4.34 15.61
N GLU A 218 -21.73 3.22 14.90
CA GLU A 218 -22.46 2.86 13.68
C GLU A 218 -22.25 3.83 12.49
N ASP A 219 -21.27 4.74 12.57
CA ASP A 219 -20.90 5.63 11.47
C ASP A 219 -20.02 4.90 10.44
N ALA A 220 -20.64 4.58 9.29
CA ALA A 220 -19.97 3.91 8.18
C ALA A 220 -18.74 4.68 7.63
N LYS A 221 -18.73 6.02 7.70
CA LYS A 221 -17.58 6.82 7.29
C LYS A 221 -16.42 6.65 8.25
N ARG A 222 -16.67 6.64 9.56
CA ARG A 222 -15.64 6.37 10.57
C ARG A 222 -15.10 4.95 10.47
N VAL A 223 -15.95 3.95 10.23
CA VAL A 223 -15.51 2.58 9.93
C VAL A 223 -14.55 2.58 8.75
N SER A 224 -14.91 3.25 7.64
CA SER A 224 -14.05 3.37 6.47
C SER A 224 -12.73 4.11 6.78
N ASP A 225 -12.77 5.19 7.55
CA ASP A 225 -11.57 5.94 7.92
C ASP A 225 -10.63 5.12 8.83
N PHE A 226 -11.16 4.23 9.68
CA PHE A 226 -10.34 3.28 10.45
C PHE A 226 -9.72 2.18 9.57
N THR A 227 -10.48 1.58 8.67
CA THR A 227 -9.97 0.48 7.81
C THR A 227 -9.02 0.98 6.73
N THR A 228 -9.17 2.23 6.28
CA THR A 228 -8.21 2.88 5.37
C THR A 228 -7.00 3.47 6.09
N GLY A 229 -7.09 3.68 7.40
CA GLY A 229 -5.99 4.19 8.23
C GLY A 229 -5.91 5.72 8.30
N ARG A 230 -6.97 6.44 7.94
CA ARG A 230 -7.07 7.89 8.16
C ARG A 230 -7.27 8.26 9.61
N LEU A 231 -8.01 7.42 10.33
CA LEU A 231 -8.16 7.52 11.78
C LEU A 231 -7.38 6.39 12.41
N ARG A 232 -6.68 6.71 13.49
CA ARG A 232 -5.97 5.73 14.32
C ARG A 232 -6.79 5.43 15.57
N LEU A 233 -6.98 4.15 15.87
CA LEU A 233 -7.55 3.73 17.15
C LEU A 233 -6.60 4.05 18.31
N PRO A 234 -7.12 4.41 19.49
CA PRO A 234 -6.34 4.37 20.73
C PRO A 234 -5.75 2.97 20.95
N ALA A 235 -4.65 2.89 21.71
CA ALA A 235 -4.11 1.61 22.12
C ALA A 235 -5.15 0.81 22.91
N ARG A 236 -5.16 -0.52 22.74
CA ARG A 236 -6.09 -1.43 23.39
C ARG A 236 -6.22 -1.20 24.88
N GLU A 237 -5.14 -0.97 25.62
CA GLU A 237 -5.19 -0.75 27.07
C GLU A 237 -6.01 0.50 27.43
N THR A 238 -6.02 1.49 26.54
CA THR A 238 -6.84 2.71 26.66
C THR A 238 -8.29 2.40 26.36
N LEU A 239 -8.56 1.60 25.32
CA LEU A 239 -9.91 1.15 24.96
C LEU A 239 -10.55 0.32 26.08
N GLU A 240 -9.81 -0.61 26.68
CA GLU A 240 -10.28 -1.43 27.79
C GLU A 240 -10.57 -0.61 29.05
N ARG A 241 -9.77 0.43 29.32
CA ARG A 241 -9.89 1.26 30.53
C ARG A 241 -11.02 2.30 30.45
N PHE A 242 -11.13 2.98 29.33
CA PHE A 242 -12.02 4.14 29.17
C PHE A 242 -13.25 3.84 28.29
N GLY A 243 -13.29 2.66 27.67
CA GLY A 243 -14.36 2.25 26.77
C GLY A 243 -14.51 3.17 25.56
N MET A 244 -15.73 3.19 25.02
CA MET A 244 -16.14 3.95 23.83
C MET A 244 -15.81 5.45 23.90
N ARG A 245 -15.82 6.06 25.09
CA ARG A 245 -15.62 7.50 25.24
C ARG A 245 -14.24 7.97 24.76
N ALA A 246 -13.19 7.21 25.03
CA ALA A 246 -11.84 7.56 24.58
C ALA A 246 -11.69 7.50 23.04
N VAL A 247 -12.46 6.62 22.38
CA VAL A 247 -12.50 6.54 20.92
C VAL A 247 -13.11 7.82 20.36
N VAL A 248 -14.27 8.23 20.87
CA VAL A 248 -14.99 9.41 20.38
C VAL A 248 -14.16 10.68 20.53
N GLU A 249 -13.58 10.91 21.72
CA GLU A 249 -12.75 12.09 21.98
C GLU A 249 -11.52 12.14 21.06
N GLU A 250 -10.86 11.00 20.84
CA GLU A 250 -9.67 10.91 20.00
C GLU A 250 -10.00 11.03 18.51
N VAL A 251 -11.11 10.44 18.05
CA VAL A 251 -11.61 10.58 16.68
C VAL A 251 -11.91 12.03 16.37
N LEU A 252 -12.70 12.71 17.22
CA LEU A 252 -13.02 14.13 17.04
C LEU A 252 -11.76 14.99 16.99
N ARG A 253 -10.76 14.69 17.84
CA ARG A 253 -9.48 15.40 17.83
C ARG A 253 -8.73 15.21 16.52
N GLN A 254 -8.66 13.98 16.01
CA GLN A 254 -7.98 13.66 14.75
C GLN A 254 -8.70 14.26 13.54
N GLU A 255 -10.03 14.15 13.48
CA GLU A 255 -10.86 14.74 12.43
C GLU A 255 -10.67 16.26 12.36
N ASN A 256 -10.81 16.96 13.49
CA ASN A 256 -10.60 18.41 13.55
C ASN A 256 -9.20 18.82 13.10
N ALA A 257 -8.16 18.09 13.53
CA ALA A 257 -6.78 18.37 13.13
C ALA A 257 -6.55 18.12 11.63
N ARG A 258 -7.14 17.05 11.08
CA ARG A 258 -7.07 16.73 9.65
C ARG A 258 -7.77 17.80 8.82
N ASP A 259 -9.01 18.13 9.18
CA ASP A 259 -9.84 19.07 8.43
C ASP A 259 -9.21 20.47 8.44
N ALA A 260 -8.61 20.88 9.55
CA ALA A 260 -7.83 22.12 9.63
C ALA A 260 -6.64 22.11 8.66
N LYS A 261 -5.88 21.01 8.61
CA LYS A 261 -4.73 20.87 7.70
C LYS A 261 -5.16 20.85 6.23
N LEU A 262 -6.23 20.13 5.89
CA LEU A 262 -6.78 20.09 4.54
C LEU A 262 -7.29 21.48 4.11
N ALA A 263 -7.94 22.22 5.01
CA ALA A 263 -8.40 23.57 4.74
C ALA A 263 -7.23 24.54 4.50
N GLU A 264 -6.15 24.44 5.27
CA GLU A 264 -4.93 25.24 5.09
C GLU A 264 -4.29 24.95 3.71
N GLN A 265 -4.08 23.68 3.39
CA GLN A 265 -3.54 23.25 2.10
C GLN A 265 -4.41 23.72 0.93
N ARG A 266 -5.72 23.57 1.05
CA ARG A 266 -6.68 24.04 0.05
C ARG A 266 -6.59 25.54 -0.14
N GLN A 267 -6.48 26.32 0.94
CA GLN A 267 -6.39 27.76 0.85
C GLN A 267 -5.10 28.20 0.13
N GLU A 268 -3.96 27.55 0.43
CA GLU A 268 -2.70 27.78 -0.26
C GLU A 268 -2.81 27.43 -1.75
N SER A 269 -3.37 26.26 -2.06
CA SER A 269 -3.57 25.79 -3.42
C SER A 269 -4.51 26.72 -4.22
N LEU A 270 -5.58 27.22 -3.61
CA LEU A 270 -6.51 28.17 -4.24
C LEU A 270 -5.83 29.52 -4.55
N ARG A 271 -5.00 30.04 -3.63
CA ARG A 271 -4.22 31.26 -3.88
C ARG A 271 -3.29 31.08 -5.07
N LYS A 272 -2.61 29.94 -5.14
CA LYS A 272 -1.72 29.58 -6.25
C LYS A 272 -2.48 29.46 -7.58
N LEU A 273 -3.64 28.81 -7.56
CA LEU A 273 -4.52 28.68 -8.73
C LEU A 273 -4.99 30.04 -9.25
N SER A 274 -5.46 30.91 -8.35
CA SER A 274 -5.92 32.25 -8.72
C SER A 274 -4.78 33.10 -9.30
N ALA A 275 -3.59 33.05 -8.70
CA ALA A 275 -2.42 33.77 -9.20
C ALA A 275 -2.01 33.28 -10.61
N TRP A 276 -2.00 31.98 -10.84
CA TRP A 276 -1.70 31.42 -12.15
C TRP A 276 -2.78 31.75 -13.19
N GLN A 277 -4.07 31.67 -12.85
CA GLN A 277 -5.16 32.01 -13.77
C GLN A 277 -5.05 33.47 -14.23
N ALA A 278 -4.74 34.41 -13.32
CA ALA A 278 -4.55 35.81 -13.65
C ALA A 278 -3.35 36.04 -14.59
N ALA A 279 -2.22 35.36 -14.33
CA ALA A 279 -1.05 35.41 -15.20
C ALA A 279 -1.36 34.83 -16.59
N TYR A 280 -2.00 33.66 -16.65
CA TYR A 280 -2.35 32.99 -17.91
C TYR A 280 -3.28 33.84 -18.77
N ALA A 281 -4.33 34.43 -18.19
CA ALA A 281 -5.27 35.29 -18.92
C ALA A 281 -4.60 36.57 -19.46
N THR A 282 -3.59 37.08 -18.76
CA THR A 282 -2.79 38.23 -19.23
C THR A 282 -1.90 37.85 -20.40
N ASP A 283 -1.24 36.70 -20.33
CA ASP A 283 -0.31 36.23 -21.35
C ASP A 283 -1.02 35.63 -22.58
N ASN A 284 -2.24 35.10 -22.41
CA ASN A 284 -2.97 34.33 -23.43
C ASN A 284 -4.48 34.65 -23.45
N PRO A 285 -4.89 35.92 -23.68
CA PRO A 285 -6.28 36.34 -23.52
C PRO A 285 -7.26 35.58 -24.42
N GLU A 286 -6.93 35.38 -25.70
CA GLU A 286 -7.80 34.68 -26.66
C GLU A 286 -7.96 33.18 -26.33
N LEU A 287 -6.87 32.52 -25.90
CA LEU A 287 -6.91 31.10 -25.53
C LEU A 287 -7.64 30.88 -24.21
N ASP A 288 -7.59 31.84 -23.28
CA ASP A 288 -8.35 31.77 -22.04
C ASP A 288 -9.86 31.91 -22.31
N GLU A 289 -10.27 32.90 -23.11
CA GLU A 289 -11.68 33.08 -23.48
C GLU A 289 -12.26 31.83 -24.18
N GLU A 290 -11.55 31.28 -25.18
CA GLU A 290 -11.95 30.04 -25.85
C GLU A 290 -12.08 28.88 -24.86
N TYR A 291 -11.11 28.74 -23.94
CA TYR A 291 -11.13 27.70 -22.92
C TYR A 291 -12.33 27.83 -22.00
N GLN A 292 -12.65 29.02 -21.49
CA GLN A 292 -13.77 29.23 -20.56
C GLN A 292 -15.10 28.79 -21.19
N VAL A 293 -15.32 29.14 -22.45
CA VAL A 293 -16.53 28.76 -23.19
C VAL A 293 -16.64 27.23 -23.35
N LEU A 294 -15.57 26.57 -23.80
CA LEU A 294 -15.57 25.12 -24.01
C LEU A 294 -15.62 24.36 -22.68
N ALA A 295 -14.91 24.82 -21.66
CA ALA A 295 -14.86 24.20 -20.34
C ALA A 295 -16.23 24.25 -19.64
N ALA A 296 -16.95 25.38 -19.70
CA ALA A 296 -18.31 25.47 -19.15
C ALA A 296 -19.29 24.48 -19.82
N ARG A 297 -19.07 24.21 -21.10
CA ARG A 297 -19.90 23.29 -21.89
C ARG A 297 -19.60 21.82 -21.60
N TYR A 298 -18.33 21.42 -21.59
CA TYR A 298 -17.93 20.01 -21.63
C TYR A 298 -17.29 19.46 -20.35
N PHE A 299 -16.72 20.32 -19.50
CA PHE A 299 -16.19 19.87 -18.21
C PHE A 299 -17.23 20.02 -17.10
N GLU A 300 -17.11 19.15 -16.10
CA GLU A 300 -17.80 19.29 -14.83
C GLU A 300 -17.43 20.62 -14.13
N PRO A 301 -18.27 21.13 -13.22
CA PRO A 301 -17.97 22.33 -12.44
C PRO A 301 -16.61 22.24 -11.72
N GLU A 302 -15.97 23.39 -11.49
CA GLU A 302 -14.72 23.43 -10.73
C GLU A 302 -14.95 22.85 -9.32
N GLY A 303 -14.05 21.98 -8.87
CA GLY A 303 -14.20 21.26 -7.62
C GLY A 303 -15.04 19.99 -7.69
N HIS A 304 -15.51 19.58 -8.87
CA HIS A 304 -16.09 18.25 -9.06
C HIS A 304 -15.06 17.17 -8.70
N VAL A 305 -15.48 16.24 -7.85
CA VAL A 305 -14.70 15.09 -7.42
C VAL A 305 -15.29 13.85 -8.08
N ALA A 306 -14.50 13.18 -8.91
CA ALA A 306 -14.95 12.00 -9.64
C ALA A 306 -15.43 10.89 -8.70
N GLU A 307 -16.43 10.14 -9.14
CA GLU A 307 -16.87 8.93 -8.47
C GLU A 307 -15.79 7.84 -8.51
N GLY A 308 -15.79 6.94 -7.53
CA GLY A 308 -14.85 5.83 -7.45
C GLY A 308 -13.48 6.15 -6.84
N LEU A 309 -13.20 7.41 -6.49
CA LEU A 309 -11.97 7.77 -5.76
C LEU A 309 -12.00 7.22 -4.33
N SER A 310 -10.88 6.63 -3.91
CA SER A 310 -10.64 6.37 -2.49
C SER A 310 -10.71 7.68 -1.73
N ALA A 311 -11.06 7.63 -0.46
CA ALA A 311 -11.28 8.86 0.25
C ALA A 311 -9.97 9.63 0.54
N GLU A 312 -8.78 8.98 0.49
CA GLU A 312 -7.49 9.67 0.47
C GLU A 312 -7.29 10.47 -0.83
N GLU A 313 -7.65 9.89 -1.98
CA GLU A 313 -7.60 10.59 -3.26
C GLU A 313 -8.58 11.76 -3.30
N ARG A 314 -9.76 11.62 -2.69
CA ARG A 314 -10.72 12.73 -2.55
C ARG A 314 -10.14 13.86 -1.72
N ASP A 315 -9.52 13.56 -0.59
CA ASP A 315 -8.86 14.56 0.27
C ASP A 315 -7.70 15.24 -0.47
N ALA A 316 -6.91 14.48 -1.24
CA ALA A 316 -5.82 15.02 -2.06
C ALA A 316 -6.33 15.94 -3.19
N VAL A 317 -7.37 15.53 -3.91
CA VAL A 317 -8.02 16.34 -4.96
C VAL A 317 -8.66 17.59 -4.36
N TYR A 318 -9.27 17.47 -3.18
CA TYR A 318 -9.85 18.59 -2.45
C TYR A 318 -8.79 19.59 -1.99
N ALA A 319 -7.67 19.11 -1.43
CA ALA A 319 -6.59 19.95 -0.93
C ALA A 319 -5.80 20.61 -2.06
N ASP A 320 -5.55 19.91 -3.16
CA ASP A 320 -4.74 20.41 -4.27
C ASP A 320 -5.58 20.88 -5.47
N THR A 321 -6.31 21.97 -5.26
CA THR A 321 -7.09 22.64 -6.33
C THR A 321 -6.26 23.13 -7.51
N PHE A 322 -4.98 23.46 -7.31
CA PHE A 322 -4.07 23.92 -8.35
C PHE A 322 -3.79 22.82 -9.38
N ASN A 323 -3.52 21.59 -8.91
CA ASN A 323 -3.27 20.43 -9.78
C ASN A 323 -4.51 19.58 -10.05
N ALA A 324 -5.67 19.94 -9.51
CA ALA A 324 -6.92 19.22 -9.73
C ALA A 324 -7.23 19.10 -11.24
N LYS A 325 -7.45 17.86 -11.69
CA LYS A 325 -7.83 17.56 -13.06
C LYS A 325 -9.31 17.86 -13.28
N ARG A 326 -9.66 18.44 -14.42
CA ARG A 326 -11.04 18.67 -14.85
C ARG A 326 -11.60 17.36 -15.44
N ALA A 327 -12.78 16.95 -14.99
CA ALA A 327 -13.48 15.79 -15.54
C ALA A 327 -14.41 16.24 -16.67
N LEU A 328 -14.49 15.46 -17.76
CA LEU A 328 -15.51 15.64 -18.79
C LEU A 328 -16.87 15.20 -18.23
N LYS A 329 -17.93 15.91 -18.62
CA LYS A 329 -19.31 15.49 -18.36
C LYS A 329 -19.57 14.13 -18.99
N GLU A 330 -20.50 13.38 -18.41
CA GLU A 330 -20.94 12.10 -18.97
C GLU A 330 -21.35 12.26 -20.45
N GLY A 331 -21.00 11.26 -21.28
CA GLY A 331 -21.25 11.30 -22.73
C GLY A 331 -20.37 12.25 -23.55
N CYS A 332 -19.44 13.00 -22.92
CA CYS A 332 -18.50 13.88 -23.64
C CYS A 332 -17.14 13.23 -23.94
N SER A 333 -16.89 12.01 -23.46
CA SER A 333 -15.63 11.32 -23.74
C SER A 333 -15.55 10.86 -25.21
N PRO A 334 -14.43 11.12 -25.92
CA PRO A 334 -14.24 10.70 -27.32
C PRO A 334 -14.38 9.18 -27.55
N TYR A 335 -14.18 8.38 -26.50
CA TYR A 335 -14.23 6.91 -26.57
C TYR A 335 -15.66 6.36 -26.74
N TYR A 336 -16.70 7.10 -26.33
CA TYR A 336 -18.09 6.66 -26.48
C TYR A 336 -18.53 6.55 -27.95
N PHE A 337 -17.95 7.35 -28.84
CA PHE A 337 -18.34 7.40 -30.25
C PHE A 337 -17.88 6.18 -31.06
N HIS A 338 -16.92 5.40 -30.56
CA HIS A 338 -16.40 4.21 -31.26
C HIS A 338 -17.11 2.90 -30.88
N LEU A 339 -17.89 2.92 -29.79
CA LEU A 339 -18.61 1.74 -29.29
C LEU A 339 -19.95 1.50 -30.01
N PHE A 340 -20.49 2.51 -30.71
CA PHE A 340 -21.84 2.47 -31.29
C PHE A 340 -21.88 2.88 -32.78
N GLY A 341 -21.12 2.20 -33.65
CA GLY A 341 -21.28 2.36 -35.11
C GLY A 341 -20.75 3.67 -35.71
N LYS A 342 -21.33 4.13 -36.84
CA LYS A 342 -20.91 5.39 -37.51
C LYS A 342 -21.46 6.60 -36.74
N PRO A 343 -20.62 7.53 -36.27
CA PRO A 343 -21.08 8.69 -35.52
C PRO A 343 -21.93 9.65 -36.38
N ASP A 344 -22.94 10.26 -35.77
CA ASP A 344 -23.73 11.33 -36.39
C ASP A 344 -22.85 12.60 -36.57
N PRO A 345 -23.03 13.41 -37.64
CA PRO A 345 -22.40 14.73 -37.76
C PRO A 345 -22.36 15.60 -36.50
N ALA A 346 -23.39 15.54 -35.63
CA ALA A 346 -23.42 16.25 -34.36
C ALA A 346 -22.39 15.71 -33.35
N GLU A 347 -22.22 14.38 -33.30
CA GLU A 347 -21.24 13.69 -32.45
C GLU A 347 -19.82 13.96 -32.92
N GLU A 348 -19.58 14.00 -34.24
CA GLU A 348 -18.28 14.39 -34.80
C GLU A 348 -17.92 15.85 -34.48
N ALA A 349 -18.90 16.76 -34.52
CA ALA A 349 -18.69 18.15 -34.16
C ALA A 349 -18.37 18.30 -32.66
N GLN A 350 -19.07 17.57 -31.81
CA GLN A 350 -18.78 17.51 -30.38
C GLN A 350 -17.38 16.94 -30.12
N ALA A 351 -17.01 15.82 -30.75
CA ALA A 351 -15.69 15.22 -30.61
C ALA A 351 -14.56 16.19 -31.00
N LYS A 352 -14.75 16.99 -32.05
CA LYS A 352 -13.78 18.04 -32.44
C LYS A 352 -13.67 19.14 -31.38
N GLN A 353 -14.78 19.58 -30.80
CA GLN A 353 -14.78 20.60 -29.75
C GLN A 353 -14.15 20.07 -28.46
N VAL A 354 -14.40 18.82 -28.09
CA VAL A 354 -13.73 18.14 -26.96
C VAL A 354 -12.23 17.99 -27.23
N ALA A 355 -11.83 17.60 -28.45
CA ALA A 355 -10.43 17.51 -28.82
C ALA A 355 -9.70 18.87 -28.70
N ARG A 356 -10.35 19.96 -29.13
CA ARG A 356 -9.83 21.32 -28.97
C ARG A 356 -9.73 21.73 -27.50
N LEU A 357 -10.74 21.42 -26.68
CA LEU A 357 -10.68 21.63 -25.24
C LEU A 357 -9.50 20.90 -24.59
N LEU A 358 -9.26 19.64 -24.97
CA LEU A 358 -8.13 18.85 -24.45
C LEU A 358 -6.75 19.37 -24.94
N GLU A 359 -6.70 20.02 -26.11
CA GLU A 359 -5.50 20.74 -26.55
C GLU A 359 -5.23 21.97 -25.70
N LEU A 360 -6.25 22.80 -25.45
CA LEU A 360 -6.16 23.98 -24.58
C LEU A 360 -5.80 23.58 -23.14
N GLU A 361 -6.36 22.49 -22.64
CA GLU A 361 -6.03 21.95 -21.31
C GLU A 361 -4.55 21.52 -21.23
N ARG A 362 -4.01 20.87 -22.27
CA ARG A 362 -2.58 20.53 -22.33
C ARG A 362 -1.69 21.78 -22.34
N HIS A 363 -2.08 22.81 -23.09
CA HIS A 363 -1.38 24.09 -23.09
C HIS A 363 -1.38 24.74 -21.70
N ARG A 364 -2.55 24.81 -21.05
CA ARG A 364 -2.70 25.31 -19.68
C ARG A 364 -1.86 24.51 -18.68
N GLN A 365 -1.83 23.19 -18.78
CA GLN A 365 -1.00 22.34 -17.92
C GLN A 365 0.50 22.59 -18.12
N ALA A 366 0.95 22.82 -19.35
CA ALA A 366 2.33 23.21 -19.62
C ALA A 366 2.66 24.57 -18.97
N SER A 367 1.76 25.55 -19.08
CA SER A 367 1.89 26.85 -18.41
C SER A 367 1.90 26.71 -16.88
N LYS A 368 1.00 25.92 -16.28
CA LYS A 368 0.99 25.64 -14.84
C LYS A 368 2.34 25.11 -14.35
N ARG A 369 2.92 24.14 -15.07
CA ARG A 369 4.24 23.57 -14.72
C ARG A 369 5.36 24.59 -14.82
N ALA A 370 5.30 25.51 -15.78
CA ALA A 370 6.28 26.59 -15.90
C ALA A 370 6.15 27.62 -14.76
N PHE A 371 4.91 27.98 -14.40
CA PHE A 371 4.61 28.86 -13.28
C PHE A 371 5.11 28.28 -11.96
N ASP A 372 4.90 26.98 -11.74
CA ASP A 372 5.34 26.29 -10.52
C ASP A 372 6.86 26.32 -10.34
N LYS A 373 7.61 26.08 -11.43
CA LYS A 373 9.08 26.15 -11.45
C LYS A 373 9.66 27.56 -11.27
N GLY A 374 8.87 28.60 -11.53
CA GLY A 374 9.29 29.99 -11.35
C GLY A 374 8.96 30.56 -9.97
N ALA A 375 8.25 29.80 -9.13
CA ALA A 375 7.83 30.19 -7.78
C ALA A 375 8.71 29.58 -6.67
N GLU A 376 9.59 28.63 -6.99
CA GLU A 376 10.71 28.15 -6.15
C GLU A 376 11.94 29.07 -6.29
#